data_AF-A0A7X6QLN7-F1
#
_entry.id   AF-A0A7X6QLN7-F1
#
_cell.length_a   1.000
_cell.length_b   1.000
_cell.length_c   1.000
_cell.angle_alpha   90.00
_cell.angle_beta   90.00
_cell.angle_gamma   90.00
#
_symmetry.space_group_name_H-M   'P 1'
#
loop_
_entity.id
_entity.type
_entity.pdbx_description
1 polymer ?
#
loop_
_entity_poly.entity_id
_entity_poly.type
_entity_poly.pdbx_seq_one_letter_code
_entity_poly.pdbx_strand_id
1 'polypeptide(L)'
;MISSSVPFEKLLNSIAEAQTSSSDIRTIYSDTKSEFLKNNALFFIKPEITREDPNIRLREVLTLILDKITENQLRIHSIRVLPAAYLKKHDLIRRHYGVISQVAAEGKKTLGDEALCRFKEVFGLEADEAKIMGGLEFMEAYPFFNAHSLDCLWQNGQNHKLAGGTYAEKWRIDLETVYVLNAFHPKQLEHFTQPGRCIVVMNISADKDWTDLRNRFAGATNPRKAMPGSLRNELYLQAQKLGLAEISQSYNGIHLSAGPVEALLELQRFESDLDRDNCLLPFESFPFGQQLLKVFGQIPLEILHNQKLSYQGKQISLFDLTEEMNTSDALLLLQDLLK
;
A
#
# COMPACT_ATOMS: atom_id res chain seq x y z
N MET A 1 -17.85 -21.61 2.94
CA MET A 1 -16.97 -22.79 2.82
C MET A 1 -15.71 -22.49 1.98
N ILE A 2 -14.97 -21.41 2.31
CA ILE A 2 -13.59 -21.17 1.83
C ILE A 2 -12.59 -21.29 2.99
N SER A 3 -13.05 -21.13 4.23
CA SER A 3 -12.26 -21.35 5.46
C SER A 3 -11.61 -22.74 5.57
N SER A 4 -12.08 -23.77 4.85
CA SER A 4 -11.53 -25.13 4.95
C SER A 4 -10.29 -25.39 4.07
N SER A 5 -9.94 -24.50 3.13
CA SER A 5 -8.78 -24.70 2.24
C SER A 5 -7.52 -23.94 2.66
N VAL A 6 -7.66 -22.87 3.46
CA VAL A 6 -6.52 -22.12 3.97
C VAL A 6 -5.82 -22.93 5.07
N PRO A 7 -4.52 -23.26 4.93
CA PRO A 7 -3.77 -23.99 5.95
C PRO A 7 -3.49 -23.11 7.18
N PHE A 8 -4.51 -22.91 8.03
CA PHE A 8 -4.51 -21.89 9.09
C PHE A 8 -3.37 -22.04 10.10
N GLU A 9 -3.09 -23.27 10.58
CA GLU A 9 -1.96 -23.52 11.48
C GLU A 9 -0.61 -23.25 10.80
N LYS A 10 -0.48 -23.59 9.52
CA LYS A 10 0.73 -23.29 8.74
C LYS A 10 0.94 -21.78 8.61
N LEU A 11 -0.14 -21.01 8.41
CA LEU A 11 -0.08 -19.54 8.38
C LEU A 11 0.41 -18.98 9.71
N LEU A 12 -0.19 -19.39 10.84
CA LEU A 12 0.23 -18.95 12.17
C LEU A 12 1.70 -19.28 12.46
N ASN A 13 2.12 -20.51 12.17
CA ASN A 13 3.52 -20.93 12.36
C ASN A 13 4.48 -20.13 11.49
N SER A 14 4.13 -19.84 10.23
CA SER A 14 4.96 -19.01 9.36
C SER A 14 5.04 -17.55 9.79
N ILE A 15 3.98 -16.99 10.39
CA ILE A 15 4.04 -15.66 11.01
C ILE A 15 4.99 -15.69 12.21
N ALA A 16 4.89 -16.69 13.08
CA ALA A 16 5.77 -16.85 14.24
C ALA A 16 7.25 -17.00 13.82
N GLU A 17 7.54 -17.81 12.79
CA GLU A 17 8.89 -17.93 12.21
C GLU A 17 9.43 -16.59 11.68
N ALA A 18 8.56 -15.80 11.03
CA ALA A 18 8.93 -14.48 10.51
C ALA A 18 9.19 -13.45 11.63
N GLN A 19 8.51 -13.57 12.78
CA GLN A 19 8.75 -12.74 13.96
C GLN A 19 10.14 -12.99 14.57
N THR A 20 10.65 -14.22 14.49
CA THR A 20 11.93 -14.62 15.11
C THR A 20 13.15 -14.51 14.18
N SER A 21 13.08 -13.69 13.12
CA SER A 21 14.21 -13.36 12.21
C SER A 21 14.42 -14.26 10.97
N SER A 22 13.36 -14.87 10.41
CA SER A 22 13.47 -15.46 9.07
C SER A 22 13.66 -14.38 7.99
N SER A 23 14.57 -14.60 7.04
CA SER A 23 14.68 -13.79 5.81
C SER A 23 13.83 -14.31 4.67
N ASP A 24 13.34 -15.55 4.78
CA ASP A 24 12.80 -16.27 3.65
C ASP A 24 11.30 -16.08 3.59
N ILE A 25 10.79 -15.79 2.39
CA ILE A 25 9.35 -15.77 2.17
C ILE A 25 8.79 -17.18 2.24
N ARG A 26 7.54 -17.30 2.69
CA ARG A 26 6.85 -18.59 2.81
C ARG A 26 5.55 -18.58 2.03
N THR A 27 5.44 -19.45 1.03
CA THR A 27 4.15 -19.71 0.37
C THR A 27 3.33 -20.71 1.20
N ILE A 28 2.25 -20.22 1.78
CA ILE A 28 1.35 -20.98 2.65
C ILE A 28 0.36 -21.77 1.82
N TYR A 29 -0.22 -21.09 0.83
CA TYR A 29 -1.25 -21.59 -0.06
C TYR A 29 -0.99 -21.09 -1.49
N SER A 30 -1.29 -21.92 -2.47
CA SER A 30 -1.30 -21.58 -3.89
C SER A 30 -2.33 -22.44 -4.60
N ASP A 31 -3.25 -21.79 -5.31
CA ASP A 31 -4.27 -22.41 -6.14
C ASP A 31 -3.96 -22.11 -7.61
N THR A 32 -3.40 -23.10 -8.29
CA THR A 32 -3.07 -23.01 -9.71
C THR A 32 -4.20 -23.53 -10.61
N LYS A 33 -5.33 -23.96 -10.03
CA LYS A 33 -6.42 -24.61 -10.77
C LYS A 33 -7.61 -23.71 -10.96
N SER A 34 -7.95 -22.90 -9.96
CA SER A 34 -9.09 -22.01 -10.05
C SER A 34 -8.81 -20.85 -11.01
N GLU A 35 -9.79 -20.54 -11.85
CA GLU A 35 -9.74 -19.35 -12.69
C GLU A 35 -9.83 -18.07 -11.84
N PHE A 36 -9.23 -16.99 -12.32
CA PHE A 36 -9.42 -15.68 -11.73
C PHE A 36 -10.82 -15.13 -12.07
N LEU A 37 -11.40 -14.38 -11.14
CA LEU A 37 -12.67 -13.68 -11.33
C LEU A 37 -12.45 -12.29 -11.97
N LYS A 38 -13.53 -11.53 -12.16
CA LYS A 38 -13.58 -10.22 -12.86
C LYS A 38 -12.43 -9.27 -12.50
N ASN A 39 -12.22 -9.02 -11.21
CA ASN A 39 -11.19 -8.10 -10.71
C ASN A 39 -10.19 -8.87 -9.84
N ASN A 40 -8.89 -8.62 -10.06
CA ASN A 40 -7.78 -9.25 -9.34
C ASN A 40 -6.96 -8.19 -8.58
N ALA A 41 -6.69 -8.42 -7.30
CA ALA A 41 -6.07 -7.45 -6.40
C ALA A 41 -4.99 -8.08 -5.53
N LEU A 42 -3.98 -7.27 -5.17
CA LEU A 42 -3.13 -7.55 -4.04
C LEU A 42 -3.87 -7.13 -2.77
N PHE A 43 -3.96 -8.05 -1.81
CA PHE A 43 -4.42 -7.77 -0.46
C PHE A 43 -3.31 -8.18 0.53
N PHE A 44 -3.03 -7.37 1.54
CA PHE A 44 -2.14 -7.85 2.60
C PHE A 44 -2.48 -7.33 3.99
N ILE A 45 -2.19 -8.18 4.98
CA ILE A 45 -2.26 -7.85 6.41
C ILE A 45 -0.95 -7.19 6.82
N LYS A 46 -1.06 -6.08 7.54
CA LYS A 46 0.06 -5.21 7.89
C LYS A 46 0.73 -5.57 9.22
N PRO A 47 1.97 -5.08 9.46
CA PRO A 47 2.78 -5.43 10.64
C PRO A 47 2.20 -5.10 12.01
N GLU A 48 1.25 -4.17 12.12
CA GLU A 48 0.56 -3.86 13.37
C GLU A 48 -0.27 -5.04 13.88
N ILE A 49 -0.72 -5.92 12.98
CA ILE A 49 -1.46 -7.14 13.32
C ILE A 49 -0.52 -8.34 13.53
N THR A 50 0.55 -8.43 12.74
CA THR A 50 1.40 -9.63 12.66
C THR A 50 2.66 -9.55 13.51
N ARG A 51 2.93 -8.45 14.21
CA ARG A 51 4.05 -8.33 15.15
C ARG A 51 3.88 -9.26 16.35
N GLU A 52 5.00 -9.63 16.96
CA GLU A 52 4.98 -10.30 18.25
C GLU A 52 4.50 -9.33 19.34
N ASP A 53 3.33 -9.61 19.91
CA ASP A 53 2.74 -8.88 21.03
C ASP A 53 1.79 -9.84 21.76
N PRO A 54 2.03 -10.15 23.05
CA PRO A 54 1.22 -11.14 23.78
C PRO A 54 -0.24 -10.72 23.94
N ASN A 55 -0.58 -9.45 23.72
CA ASN A 55 -1.97 -8.99 23.77
C ASN A 55 -2.72 -9.30 22.48
N ILE A 56 -2.02 -9.35 21.33
CA ILE A 56 -2.66 -9.54 20.04
C ILE A 56 -3.21 -10.96 19.95
N ARG A 57 -4.53 -11.04 19.81
CA ARG A 57 -5.27 -12.29 19.59
C ARG A 57 -5.20 -12.67 18.11
N LEU A 58 -4.01 -13.03 17.66
CA LEU A 58 -3.69 -13.18 16.23
C LEU A 58 -4.63 -14.16 15.53
N ARG A 59 -4.95 -15.29 16.17
CA ARG A 59 -5.89 -16.29 15.62
C ARG A 59 -7.24 -15.64 15.32
N GLU A 60 -7.81 -14.91 16.28
CA GLU A 60 -9.10 -14.25 16.15
C GLU A 60 -9.08 -13.13 15.10
N VAL A 61 -7.98 -12.38 15.00
CA VAL A 61 -7.82 -11.35 13.95
C VAL A 61 -7.78 -11.99 12.57
N LEU A 62 -7.01 -13.06 12.38
CA LEU A 62 -6.93 -13.78 11.11
C LEU A 62 -8.26 -14.44 10.75
N THR A 63 -8.98 -15.01 11.72
CA THR A 63 -10.33 -15.55 11.52
C THR A 63 -11.28 -14.46 11.02
N LEU A 64 -11.31 -13.28 11.68
CA LEU A 64 -12.14 -12.14 11.23
C LEU A 64 -11.85 -11.76 9.77
N ILE A 65 -10.57 -11.69 9.39
CA ILE A 65 -10.13 -11.33 8.04
C ILE A 65 -10.56 -12.39 7.01
N LEU A 66 -10.31 -13.68 7.30
CA LEU A 66 -10.64 -14.78 6.39
C LEU A 66 -12.16 -15.00 6.26
N ASP A 67 -12.90 -14.79 7.34
CA ASP A 67 -14.37 -14.81 7.31
C ASP A 67 -14.90 -13.67 6.47
N LYS A 68 -14.35 -12.45 6.60
CA LYS A 68 -14.74 -11.30 5.76
C LYS A 68 -14.46 -11.54 4.27
N ILE A 69 -13.34 -12.19 3.95
CA ILE A 69 -13.01 -12.64 2.58
C ILE A 69 -14.08 -13.62 2.07
N THR A 70 -14.48 -14.58 2.89
CA THR A 70 -15.50 -15.58 2.55
C THR A 70 -16.89 -14.97 2.39
N GLU A 71 -17.30 -14.11 3.32
CA GLU A 71 -18.59 -13.37 3.30
C GLU A 71 -18.73 -12.53 2.03
N ASN A 72 -17.63 -11.91 1.59
CA ASN A 72 -17.58 -11.12 0.36
C ASN A 72 -17.35 -11.97 -0.89
N GLN A 73 -17.36 -13.29 -0.79
CA GLN A 73 -17.20 -14.22 -1.92
C GLN A 73 -15.92 -13.98 -2.72
N LEU A 74 -14.86 -13.52 -2.04
CA LEU A 74 -13.56 -13.32 -2.66
C LEU A 74 -12.83 -14.66 -2.71
N ARG A 75 -12.17 -14.91 -3.84
CA ARG A 75 -11.33 -16.10 -4.04
C ARG A 75 -9.89 -15.77 -3.72
N ILE A 76 -9.25 -16.57 -2.88
CA ILE A 76 -7.82 -16.51 -2.62
C ILE A 76 -7.11 -17.44 -3.61
N HIS A 77 -6.11 -16.92 -4.33
CA HIS A 77 -5.25 -17.66 -5.25
C HIS A 77 -3.91 -18.01 -4.62
N SER A 78 -3.39 -17.18 -3.74
CA SER A 78 -2.17 -17.47 -3.00
C SER A 78 -2.19 -16.80 -1.63
N ILE A 79 -1.42 -17.35 -0.69
CA ILE A 79 -1.10 -16.72 0.58
C ILE A 79 0.39 -16.85 0.81
N ARG A 80 1.07 -15.73 1.05
CA ARG A 80 2.50 -15.67 1.32
C ARG A 80 2.78 -14.87 2.59
N VAL A 81 3.76 -15.30 3.37
CA VAL A 81 4.31 -14.51 4.48
C VAL A 81 5.63 -13.92 4.03
N LEU A 82 5.75 -12.59 4.08
CA LEU A 82 6.94 -11.85 3.71
C LEU A 82 7.55 -11.21 4.97
N PRO A 83 8.69 -11.70 5.48
CA PRO A 83 9.35 -11.11 6.63
C PRO A 83 9.97 -9.74 6.37
N ALA A 84 10.17 -8.95 7.42
CA ALA A 84 10.78 -7.63 7.36
C ALA A 84 12.17 -7.61 6.72
N ALA A 85 12.98 -8.64 6.99
CA ALA A 85 14.31 -8.78 6.41
C ALA A 85 14.25 -8.89 4.88
N TYR A 86 13.28 -9.65 4.35
CA TYR A 86 13.02 -9.74 2.91
C TYR A 86 12.54 -8.41 2.32
N LEU A 87 11.55 -7.80 2.96
CA LEU A 87 10.99 -6.50 2.56
C LEU A 87 12.08 -5.43 2.47
N LYS A 88 13.01 -5.43 3.44
CA LYS A 88 14.16 -4.52 3.50
C LYS A 88 15.21 -4.83 2.43
N LYS A 89 15.59 -6.10 2.29
CA LYS A 89 16.60 -6.56 1.31
C LYS A 89 16.26 -6.14 -0.12
N HIS A 90 14.98 -6.23 -0.47
CA HIS A 90 14.48 -5.97 -1.83
C HIS A 90 13.81 -4.61 -2.00
N ASP A 91 13.88 -3.75 -0.98
CA ASP A 91 13.32 -2.40 -0.95
C ASP A 91 11.84 -2.35 -1.37
N LEU A 92 11.09 -3.40 -1.04
CA LEU A 92 9.74 -3.62 -1.58
C LEU A 92 8.76 -2.53 -1.16
N ILE A 93 8.87 -2.05 0.08
CA ILE A 93 7.96 -1.04 0.63
C ILE A 93 8.23 0.34 0.02
N ARG A 94 9.51 0.68 -0.22
CA ARG A 94 9.86 1.91 -0.94
C ARG A 94 9.32 1.88 -2.37
N ARG A 95 9.52 0.75 -3.07
CA ARG A 95 8.98 0.55 -4.41
C ARG A 95 7.45 0.61 -4.41
N HIS A 96 6.80 0.02 -3.42
CA HIS A 96 5.33 0.03 -3.25
C HIS A 96 4.81 1.46 -3.07
N TYR A 97 5.40 2.23 -2.16
CA TYR A 97 5.08 3.63 -1.95
C TYR A 97 6.00 4.56 -2.76
N GLY A 98 6.22 4.28 -4.05
CA GLY A 98 7.24 4.93 -4.87
C GLY A 98 7.18 6.46 -4.87
N VAL A 99 5.99 7.03 -5.15
CA VAL A 99 5.79 8.49 -5.14
C VAL A 99 6.06 9.09 -3.77
N ILE A 100 5.49 8.49 -2.71
CA ILE A 100 5.67 8.96 -1.33
C ILE A 100 7.16 8.93 -0.94
N SER A 101 7.84 7.84 -1.31
CA SER A 101 9.24 7.60 -1.02
C SER A 101 10.15 8.60 -1.73
N GLN A 102 9.88 8.87 -3.00
CA GLN A 102 10.65 9.85 -3.78
C GLN A 102 10.48 11.25 -3.19
N VAL A 103 9.25 11.68 -2.91
CA VAL A 103 8.97 12.97 -2.26
C VAL A 103 9.65 13.09 -0.90
N ALA A 104 9.65 12.02 -0.09
CA ALA A 104 10.32 12.03 1.20
C ALA A 104 11.85 12.08 1.06
N ALA A 105 12.44 11.54 -0.02
CA ALA A 105 13.88 11.45 -0.25
C ALA A 105 14.48 12.66 -0.99
N GLU A 106 13.73 13.27 -1.90
CA GLU A 106 14.22 14.32 -2.81
C GLU A 106 13.51 15.67 -2.61
N GLY A 107 12.52 15.70 -1.72
CA GLY A 107 11.85 16.91 -1.26
C GLY A 107 11.32 17.79 -2.38
N LYS A 108 11.74 19.06 -2.36
CA LYS A 108 11.28 20.10 -3.29
C LYS A 108 11.43 19.73 -4.77
N LYS A 109 12.46 18.96 -5.13
CA LYS A 109 12.77 18.61 -6.53
C LYS A 109 11.67 17.77 -7.20
N THR A 110 10.82 17.13 -6.41
CA THR A 110 9.73 16.26 -6.87
C THR A 110 8.42 17.01 -7.11
N LEU A 111 8.34 18.27 -6.71
CA LEU A 111 7.11 19.05 -6.79
C LEU A 111 6.86 19.50 -8.23
N GLY A 112 5.84 18.92 -8.86
CA GLY A 112 5.31 19.42 -10.14
C GLY A 112 4.33 20.60 -9.94
N ASP A 113 3.88 21.18 -11.05
CA ASP A 113 3.06 22.40 -11.08
C ASP A 113 1.82 22.37 -10.18
N GLU A 114 1.10 21.24 -10.17
CA GLU A 114 -0.08 21.04 -9.30
C GLU A 114 0.29 21.20 -7.82
N ALA A 115 1.37 20.53 -7.38
CA ALA A 115 1.80 20.55 -6.00
C ALA A 115 2.37 21.92 -5.60
N LEU A 116 3.06 22.60 -6.51
CA LEU A 116 3.57 23.96 -6.30
C LEU A 116 2.44 24.98 -6.18
N CYS A 117 1.44 24.91 -7.07
CA CYS A 117 0.25 25.76 -7.00
C CYS A 117 -0.48 25.53 -5.67
N ARG A 118 -0.69 24.26 -5.30
CA ARG A 118 -1.36 23.92 -4.05
C ARG A 118 -0.56 24.34 -2.82
N PHE A 119 0.77 24.27 -2.87
CA PHE A 119 1.65 24.76 -1.81
C PHE A 119 1.44 26.25 -1.57
N LYS A 120 1.46 27.06 -2.64
CA LYS A 120 1.21 28.50 -2.56
C LYS A 120 -0.17 28.81 -1.98
N GLU A 121 -1.21 28.10 -2.42
CA GLU A 121 -2.58 28.27 -1.90
C GLU A 121 -2.66 27.99 -0.39
N VAL A 122 -1.98 26.95 0.08
CA VAL A 122 -2.05 26.50 1.49
C VAL A 122 -1.22 27.39 2.41
N PHE A 123 0.01 27.74 2.00
CA PHE A 123 0.98 28.39 2.88
C PHE A 123 1.16 29.89 2.60
N GLY A 124 0.64 30.39 1.48
CA GLY A 124 0.64 31.82 1.15
C GLY A 124 1.99 32.38 0.69
N LEU A 125 2.93 31.52 0.25
CA LEU A 125 4.25 31.90 -0.26
C LEU A 125 4.68 30.98 -1.40
N GLU A 126 5.58 31.47 -2.24
CA GLU A 126 6.15 30.67 -3.32
C GLU A 126 7.09 29.60 -2.76
N ALA A 127 7.20 28.47 -3.47
CA ALA A 127 8.10 27.40 -3.06
C ALA A 127 9.58 27.82 -3.05
N ASP A 128 9.96 28.83 -3.84
CA ASP A 128 11.31 29.42 -3.88
C ASP A 128 11.62 30.32 -2.68
N GLU A 129 10.60 30.80 -1.99
CA GLU A 129 10.73 31.59 -0.77
C GLU A 129 10.75 30.72 0.50
N ALA A 130 10.50 29.41 0.34
CA ALA A 130 10.32 28.45 1.42
C ALA A 130 11.49 27.46 1.52
N LYS A 131 11.91 27.15 2.75
CA LYS A 131 12.78 25.99 3.02
C LYS A 131 11.93 24.72 3.01
N ILE A 132 11.87 24.03 1.87
CA ILE A 132 11.10 22.79 1.69
C ILE A 132 12.05 21.59 1.69
N MET A 133 11.74 20.57 2.49
CA MET A 133 12.58 19.37 2.62
C MET A 133 11.71 18.11 2.62
N GLY A 134 12.18 17.03 2.02
CA GLY A 134 11.58 15.70 2.23
C GLY A 134 11.83 15.21 3.66
N GLY A 135 10.98 14.33 4.19
CA GLY A 135 11.15 13.78 5.54
C GLY A 135 12.50 13.07 5.78
N LEU A 136 13.07 12.42 4.76
CA LEU A 136 14.39 11.80 4.85
C LEU A 136 15.50 12.87 4.76
N GLU A 137 15.40 13.84 3.84
CA GLU A 137 16.34 14.98 3.77
C GLU A 137 16.35 15.77 5.09
N PHE A 138 15.18 15.94 5.71
CA PHE A 138 15.03 16.62 6.99
C PHE A 138 15.80 15.90 8.10
N MET A 139 15.73 14.56 8.18
CA MET A 139 16.50 13.79 9.16
C MET A 139 18.02 13.91 8.94
N GLU A 140 18.47 14.00 7.69
CA GLU A 140 19.89 14.21 7.38
C GLU A 140 20.36 15.61 7.81
N ALA A 141 19.53 16.64 7.60
CA ALA A 141 19.85 18.02 7.97
C ALA A 141 19.71 18.31 9.48
N TYR A 142 18.83 17.60 10.18
CA TYR A 142 18.56 17.77 11.61
C TYR A 142 18.75 16.44 12.36
N PRO A 143 20.01 15.99 12.58
CA PRO A 143 20.33 14.64 13.05
C PRO A 143 19.91 14.35 14.51
N PHE A 144 19.38 15.34 15.23
CA PHE A 144 18.77 15.15 16.55
C PHE A 144 17.35 14.59 16.47
N PHE A 145 16.73 14.60 15.28
CA PHE A 145 15.49 13.91 15.02
C PHE A 145 15.72 12.51 14.44
N ASN A 146 14.79 11.60 14.73
CA ASN A 146 14.68 10.27 14.15
C ASN A 146 13.26 10.05 13.59
N ALA A 147 13.05 8.93 12.90
CA ALA A 147 11.78 8.58 12.27
C ALA A 147 10.59 8.62 13.26
N HIS A 148 10.78 8.16 14.50
CA HIS A 148 9.74 8.20 15.51
C HIS A 148 9.39 9.65 15.91
N SER A 149 10.38 10.49 16.19
CA SER A 149 10.14 11.89 16.55
C SER A 149 9.50 12.69 15.41
N LEU A 150 9.85 12.42 14.14
CA LEU A 150 9.23 13.03 12.96
C LEU A 150 7.75 12.66 12.86
N ASP A 151 7.43 11.37 13.02
CA ASP A 151 6.04 10.92 12.99
C ASP A 151 5.25 11.51 14.16
N CYS A 152 5.83 11.60 15.37
CA CYS A 152 5.17 12.31 16.47
C CYS A 152 4.85 13.77 16.11
N LEU A 153 5.77 14.53 15.52
CA LEU A 153 5.48 15.90 15.07
C LEU A 153 4.36 15.91 14.03
N TRP A 154 4.47 15.06 13.00
CA TRP A 154 3.51 14.95 11.91
C TRP A 154 2.09 14.58 12.37
N GLN A 155 1.96 13.61 13.28
CA GLN A 155 0.65 13.20 13.80
C GLN A 155 0.02 14.26 14.70
N ASN A 156 0.81 15.15 15.30
CA ASN A 156 0.34 16.23 16.18
C ASN A 156 0.15 17.57 15.45
N GLY A 157 0.52 17.65 14.18
CA GLY A 157 0.32 18.84 13.36
C GLY A 157 -0.80 18.72 12.34
N GLN A 158 -0.78 19.64 11.39
CA GLN A 158 -1.75 19.71 10.31
C GLN A 158 -1.05 19.50 8.97
N ASN A 159 -1.14 18.28 8.44
CA ASN A 159 -0.66 17.99 7.11
C ASN A 159 -1.69 18.39 6.03
N HIS A 160 -1.18 18.82 4.89
CA HIS A 160 -1.96 19.23 3.73
C HIS A 160 -1.56 18.40 2.52
N LYS A 161 -2.56 17.80 1.84
CA LYS A 161 -2.32 17.14 0.55
C LYS A 161 -2.04 18.20 -0.52
N LEU A 162 -0.90 18.06 -1.20
CA LEU A 162 -0.51 18.93 -2.31
C LEU A 162 -0.82 18.28 -3.67
N ALA A 163 -0.60 16.97 -3.79
CA ALA A 163 -0.91 16.15 -4.96
C ALA A 163 -1.03 14.67 -4.56
N GLY A 164 -1.26 13.77 -5.51
CA GLY A 164 -1.19 12.32 -5.28
C GLY A 164 0.17 11.92 -4.69
N GLY A 165 0.16 11.29 -3.50
CA GLY A 165 1.39 10.88 -2.81
C GLY A 165 2.25 12.01 -2.20
N THR A 166 1.82 13.28 -2.29
CA THR A 166 2.60 14.44 -1.81
C THR A 166 1.82 15.20 -0.75
N TYR A 167 2.35 15.24 0.47
CA TYR A 167 1.78 15.92 1.63
C TYR A 167 2.82 16.83 2.25
N ALA A 168 2.40 17.97 2.80
CA ALA A 168 3.29 18.93 3.43
C ALA A 168 2.76 19.40 4.79
N GLU A 169 3.67 19.71 5.70
CA GLU A 169 3.39 20.35 6.98
C GLU A 169 4.41 21.46 7.25
N LYS A 170 3.97 22.53 7.93
CA LYS A 170 4.83 23.65 8.31
C LYS A 170 5.36 23.44 9.73
N TRP A 171 6.67 23.36 9.89
CA TRP A 171 7.36 23.21 11.17
C TRP A 171 8.19 24.43 11.53
N ARG A 172 8.29 24.70 12.82
CA ARG A 172 9.21 25.67 13.41
C ARG A 172 10.32 24.91 14.11
N ILE A 173 11.53 24.95 13.57
CA ILE A 173 12.71 24.29 14.12
C ILE A 173 13.70 25.38 14.52
N ASP A 174 13.83 25.61 15.82
CA ASP A 174 14.60 26.71 16.39
C ASP A 174 14.20 28.08 15.78
N LEU A 175 15.13 28.79 15.12
CA LEU A 175 14.89 30.08 14.49
C LEU A 175 14.40 29.96 13.03
N GLU A 176 14.23 28.75 12.50
CA GLU A 176 13.86 28.50 11.12
C GLU A 176 12.43 27.96 10.96
N THR A 177 11.82 28.27 9.83
CA THR A 177 10.56 27.68 9.39
C THR A 177 10.86 26.75 8.24
N VAL A 178 10.47 25.48 8.37
CA VAL A 178 10.70 24.43 7.38
C VAL A 178 9.36 23.83 6.97
N TYR A 179 9.15 23.59 5.69
CA TYR A 179 7.99 22.88 5.18
C TYR A 179 8.43 21.46 4.83
N VAL A 180 7.99 20.49 5.64
CA VAL A 180 8.46 19.12 5.54
C VAL A 180 7.46 18.30 4.74
N LEU A 181 7.94 17.61 3.71
CA LEU A 181 7.14 16.76 2.85
C LEU A 181 7.16 15.31 3.35
N ASN A 182 5.99 14.67 3.42
CA ASN A 182 5.82 13.26 3.76
C ASN A 182 6.61 12.80 5.00
N ALA A 183 6.61 13.60 6.07
CA ALA A 183 7.44 13.33 7.26
C ALA A 183 7.06 12.05 8.02
N PHE A 184 5.87 11.49 7.78
CA PHE A 184 5.44 10.18 8.29
C PHE A 184 6.18 9.00 7.65
N HIS A 185 6.72 9.17 6.43
CA HIS A 185 7.21 8.06 5.62
C HIS A 185 8.42 7.31 6.21
N PRO A 186 9.42 7.96 6.86
CA PRO A 186 10.48 7.25 7.57
C PRO A 186 9.92 6.25 8.59
N LYS A 187 8.89 6.65 9.36
CA LYS A 187 8.25 5.76 10.32
C LYS A 187 7.43 4.66 9.64
N GLN A 188 6.80 4.97 8.51
CA GLN A 188 6.13 3.98 7.67
C GLN A 188 7.12 2.91 7.18
N LEU A 189 8.32 3.28 6.73
CA LEU A 189 9.35 2.32 6.33
C LEU A 189 9.77 1.42 7.50
N GLU A 190 10.05 2.01 8.66
CA GLU A 190 10.39 1.24 9.88
C GLU A 190 9.27 0.26 10.26
N HIS A 191 8.01 0.68 10.17
CA HIS A 191 6.86 -0.14 10.51
C HIS A 191 6.84 -1.47 9.75
N PHE A 192 7.27 -1.48 8.50
CA PHE A 192 7.37 -2.71 7.68
C PHE A 192 8.71 -3.43 7.76
N THR A 193 9.81 -2.73 8.09
CA THR A 193 11.17 -3.27 7.94
C THR A 193 11.90 -3.48 9.26
N GLN A 194 11.30 -3.13 10.40
CA GLN A 194 11.83 -3.44 11.72
C GLN A 194 11.92 -4.97 11.91
N PRO A 195 12.99 -5.49 12.55
CA PRO A 195 13.07 -6.90 12.91
C PRO A 195 11.82 -7.39 13.65
N GLY A 196 11.41 -8.62 13.35
CA GLY A 196 10.22 -9.25 13.92
C GLY A 196 8.88 -8.79 13.33
N ARG A 197 8.91 -8.03 12.23
CA ARG A 197 7.72 -7.69 11.44
C ARG A 197 7.58 -8.60 10.23
N CYS A 198 6.35 -8.75 9.75
CA CYS A 198 6.06 -9.37 8.46
C CYS A 198 4.73 -8.87 7.92
N ILE A 199 4.47 -9.15 6.66
CA ILE A 199 3.13 -9.00 6.07
C ILE A 199 2.61 -10.37 5.61
N VAL A 200 1.29 -10.52 5.61
CA VAL A 200 0.62 -11.67 5.00
C VAL A 200 0.00 -11.19 3.69
N VAL A 201 0.62 -11.55 2.57
CA VAL A 201 0.17 -11.23 1.22
C VAL A 201 -0.82 -12.27 0.75
N MET A 202 -1.89 -11.83 0.09
CA MET A 202 -2.84 -12.67 -0.60
C MET A 202 -3.12 -12.11 -1.99
N ASN A 203 -2.99 -12.95 -3.00
CA ASN A 203 -3.54 -12.70 -4.33
C ASN A 203 -5.02 -13.07 -4.31
N ILE A 204 -5.90 -12.09 -4.47
CA ILE A 204 -7.35 -12.31 -4.40
C ILE A 204 -8.04 -11.89 -5.69
N SER A 205 -9.15 -12.54 -6.02
CA SER A 205 -10.03 -12.09 -7.10
C SER A 205 -11.49 -12.13 -6.71
N ALA A 206 -12.31 -11.29 -7.33
CA ALA A 206 -13.74 -11.18 -7.05
C ALA A 206 -14.55 -10.90 -8.31
N ASP A 207 -15.79 -11.38 -8.31
CA ASP A 207 -16.84 -10.91 -9.23
C ASP A 207 -17.60 -9.74 -8.60
N LYS A 208 -16.86 -8.67 -8.29
CA LYS A 208 -17.34 -7.44 -7.65
C LYS A 208 -16.62 -6.25 -8.24
N ASP A 209 -17.27 -5.10 -8.23
CA ASP A 209 -16.66 -3.86 -8.70
C ASP A 209 -15.53 -3.40 -7.78
N TRP A 210 -14.53 -2.72 -8.33
CA TRP A 210 -13.42 -2.19 -7.53
C TRP A 210 -13.89 -1.23 -6.45
N THR A 211 -14.89 -0.39 -6.72
CA THR A 211 -15.54 0.46 -5.70
C THR A 211 -16.10 -0.36 -4.54
N ASP A 212 -16.71 -1.53 -4.80
CA ASP A 212 -17.22 -2.41 -3.74
C ASP A 212 -16.08 -3.07 -2.96
N LEU A 213 -15.01 -3.52 -3.63
CA LEU A 213 -13.82 -4.06 -2.98
C LEU A 213 -13.16 -3.02 -2.05
N ARG A 214 -13.06 -1.78 -2.50
CA ARG A 214 -12.43 -0.68 -1.77
C ARG A 214 -13.28 -0.17 -0.63
N ASN A 215 -14.58 0.04 -0.85
CA ASN A 215 -15.43 0.72 0.11
C ASN A 215 -16.21 -0.24 1.01
N ARG A 216 -16.75 -1.34 0.48
CA ARG A 216 -17.56 -2.29 1.25
C ARG A 216 -16.73 -3.39 1.90
N PHE A 217 -15.74 -3.93 1.17
CA PHE A 217 -14.87 -4.98 1.71
C PHE A 217 -13.74 -4.39 2.57
N ALA A 218 -12.83 -3.60 2.00
CA ALA A 218 -11.71 -3.03 2.77
C ALA A 218 -12.15 -1.89 3.70
N GLY A 219 -12.89 -0.92 3.15
CA GLY A 219 -13.28 0.32 3.83
C GLY A 219 -12.28 1.45 3.66
N ALA A 220 -12.69 2.68 3.97
CA ALA A 220 -11.84 3.86 3.88
C ALA A 220 -10.54 3.72 4.70
N THR A 221 -9.46 4.36 4.23
CA THR A 221 -8.13 4.30 4.87
C THR A 221 -8.15 4.73 6.33
N ASN A 222 -8.98 5.72 6.69
CA ASN A 222 -9.27 6.06 8.08
C ASN A 222 -10.40 5.15 8.61
N PRO A 223 -10.11 4.20 9.51
CA PRO A 223 -11.08 3.20 9.96
C PRO A 223 -12.32 3.79 10.64
N ARG A 224 -12.21 4.98 11.24
CA ARG A 224 -13.36 5.70 11.85
C ARG A 224 -14.36 6.22 10.81
N LYS A 225 -13.90 6.44 9.58
CA LYS A 225 -14.71 6.89 8.43
C LYS A 225 -15.05 5.74 7.48
N ALA A 226 -14.58 4.53 7.76
CA ALA A 226 -14.85 3.36 6.94
C ALA A 226 -16.32 2.92 7.08
N MET A 227 -16.87 2.36 6.00
CA MET A 227 -18.26 1.90 5.98
C MET A 227 -18.50 0.85 7.07
N PRO A 228 -19.62 0.92 7.81
CA PRO A 228 -19.97 -0.11 8.79
C PRO A 228 -19.92 -1.52 8.18
N GLY A 229 -19.26 -2.45 8.86
CA GLY A 229 -19.11 -3.84 8.41
C GLY A 229 -17.95 -4.10 7.44
N SER A 230 -17.25 -3.06 6.97
CA SER A 230 -16.01 -3.20 6.21
C SER A 230 -14.87 -3.66 7.13
N LEU A 231 -13.81 -4.25 6.55
CA LEU A 231 -12.74 -4.87 7.33
C LEU A 231 -12.00 -3.88 8.23
N ARG A 232 -11.65 -2.68 7.73
CA ARG A 232 -11.03 -1.62 8.55
C ARG A 232 -11.96 -1.15 9.67
N ASN A 233 -13.26 -1.02 9.40
CA ASN A 233 -14.23 -0.63 10.41
C ASN A 233 -14.36 -1.69 11.51
N GLU A 234 -14.45 -2.97 11.14
CA GLU A 234 -14.52 -4.09 12.08
C GLU A 234 -13.26 -4.19 12.95
N LEU A 235 -12.07 -4.08 12.35
CA LEU A 235 -10.81 -4.04 13.09
C LEU A 235 -10.78 -2.89 14.09
N TYR A 236 -11.30 -1.72 13.71
CA TYR A 236 -11.40 -0.55 14.59
C TYR A 236 -12.36 -0.77 15.76
N LEU A 237 -13.58 -1.25 15.49
CA LEU A 237 -14.60 -1.49 16.51
C LEU A 237 -14.20 -2.63 17.47
N GLN A 238 -13.49 -3.64 16.97
CA GLN A 238 -13.08 -4.80 17.75
C GLN A 238 -11.65 -4.70 18.29
N ALA A 239 -10.94 -3.58 18.10
CA ALA A 239 -9.52 -3.43 18.43
C ALA A 239 -9.19 -3.89 19.85
N GLN A 240 -9.93 -3.41 20.86
CA GLN A 240 -9.73 -3.79 22.26
C GLN A 240 -9.95 -5.31 22.49
N LYS A 241 -11.00 -5.88 21.91
CA LYS A 241 -11.33 -7.30 22.02
C LYS A 241 -10.25 -8.18 21.38
N LEU A 242 -9.67 -7.71 20.28
CA LEU A 242 -8.61 -8.37 19.53
C LEU A 242 -7.21 -8.10 20.10
N GLY A 243 -7.09 -7.24 21.11
CA GLY A 243 -5.82 -6.84 21.72
C GLY A 243 -4.94 -5.99 20.80
N LEU A 244 -5.54 -5.30 19.83
CA LEU A 244 -4.86 -4.36 18.95
C LEU A 244 -4.75 -3.01 19.65
N ALA A 245 -3.52 -2.48 19.78
CA ALA A 245 -3.25 -1.24 20.51
C ALA A 245 -3.92 -0.02 19.85
N GLU A 246 -3.60 0.25 18.58
CA GLU A 246 -4.14 1.37 17.82
C GLU A 246 -4.62 0.89 16.46
N ILE A 247 -5.84 1.28 16.09
CA ILE A 247 -6.35 1.19 14.72
C ILE A 247 -6.72 2.59 14.24
N SER A 248 -5.92 3.13 13.32
CA SER A 248 -5.98 4.51 12.85
C SER A 248 -5.68 4.60 11.36
N GLN A 249 -5.58 5.81 10.81
CA GLN A 249 -5.25 6.00 9.39
C GLN A 249 -3.84 5.48 9.06
N SER A 250 -2.89 5.62 9.98
CA SER A 250 -1.51 5.13 9.84
C SER A 250 -1.41 3.62 10.09
N TYR A 251 -2.23 3.10 11.03
CA TYR A 251 -2.27 1.70 11.43
C TYR A 251 -3.67 1.09 11.17
N ASN A 252 -4.03 0.89 9.90
CA ASN A 252 -5.37 0.40 9.53
C ASN A 252 -5.44 -1.10 9.25
N GLY A 253 -4.40 -1.85 9.61
CA GLY A 253 -4.36 -3.32 9.62
C GLY A 253 -4.20 -3.98 8.26
N ILE A 254 -4.64 -3.35 7.17
CA ILE A 254 -4.68 -3.98 5.84
C ILE A 254 -4.34 -3.03 4.69
N HIS A 255 -3.83 -3.61 3.60
CA HIS A 255 -3.74 -3.01 2.27
C HIS A 255 -4.63 -3.74 1.29
N LEU A 256 -5.17 -3.00 0.34
CA LEU A 256 -5.83 -3.50 -0.86
C LEU A 256 -5.48 -2.53 -2.00
N SER A 257 -5.03 -3.06 -3.15
CA SER A 257 -4.75 -2.27 -4.36
C SER A 257 -5.88 -1.27 -4.66
N ALA A 258 -5.58 -0.11 -5.25
CA ALA A 258 -6.60 0.90 -5.52
C ALA A 258 -7.38 0.65 -6.82
N GLY A 259 -6.77 -0.03 -7.79
CA GLY A 259 -7.36 -0.32 -9.10
C GLY A 259 -6.54 -1.35 -9.89
N PRO A 260 -6.96 -1.70 -11.12
CA PRO A 260 -6.40 -2.82 -11.88
C PRO A 260 -4.95 -2.59 -12.32
N VAL A 261 -4.58 -1.36 -12.68
CA VAL A 261 -3.20 -1.02 -13.09
C VAL A 261 -2.24 -1.15 -11.91
N GLU A 262 -2.57 -0.52 -10.79
CA GLU A 262 -1.75 -0.62 -9.58
C GLU A 262 -1.70 -2.06 -9.07
N ALA A 263 -2.83 -2.78 -9.09
CA ALA A 263 -2.90 -4.19 -8.70
C ALA A 263 -1.95 -5.07 -9.51
N LEU A 264 -1.84 -4.89 -10.83
CA LEU A 264 -0.92 -5.67 -11.66
C LEU A 264 0.54 -5.50 -11.21
N LEU A 265 0.98 -4.26 -11.00
CA LEU A 265 2.36 -3.96 -10.59
C LEU A 265 2.63 -4.39 -9.15
N GLU A 266 1.65 -4.26 -8.27
CA GLU A 266 1.68 -4.79 -6.91
C GLU A 266 1.78 -6.32 -6.89
N LEU A 267 0.87 -7.02 -7.56
CA LEU A 267 0.88 -8.47 -7.66
C LEU A 267 2.20 -8.98 -8.22
N GLN A 268 2.70 -8.40 -9.32
CA GLN A 268 4.01 -8.76 -9.85
C GLN A 268 5.10 -8.68 -8.77
N ARG A 269 5.18 -7.58 -8.03
CA ARG A 269 6.24 -7.39 -7.02
C ARG A 269 6.10 -8.33 -5.83
N PHE A 270 4.89 -8.48 -5.31
CA PHE A 270 4.64 -9.19 -4.05
C PHE A 270 4.38 -10.70 -4.21
N GLU A 271 4.05 -11.16 -5.42
CA GLU A 271 3.94 -12.59 -5.76
C GLU A 271 5.27 -13.19 -6.26
N SER A 272 6.25 -12.37 -6.62
CA SER A 272 7.58 -12.85 -7.03
C SER A 272 8.41 -13.38 -5.87
N ASP A 273 9.22 -14.41 -6.10
CA ASP A 273 10.30 -14.83 -5.19
C ASP A 273 11.64 -14.31 -5.70
N LEU A 274 11.96 -13.08 -5.33
CA LEU A 274 13.19 -12.41 -5.75
C LEU A 274 14.49 -13.10 -5.27
N ASP A 275 14.43 -13.94 -4.22
CA ASP A 275 15.62 -14.66 -3.73
C ASP A 275 15.84 -15.97 -4.48
N ARG A 276 14.75 -16.63 -4.88
CA ARG A 276 14.82 -17.89 -5.61
C ARG A 276 14.97 -17.69 -7.12
N ASP A 277 14.16 -16.81 -7.69
CA ASP A 277 14.00 -16.72 -9.14
C ASP A 277 14.87 -15.59 -9.73
N ASN A 278 15.37 -14.67 -8.88
CA ASN A 278 16.14 -13.48 -9.26
C ASN A 278 15.47 -12.60 -10.33
N CYS A 279 14.17 -12.76 -10.53
CA CYS A 279 13.38 -11.99 -11.48
C CYS A 279 11.95 -11.79 -10.97
N LEU A 280 11.26 -10.83 -11.58
CA LEU A 280 9.83 -10.65 -11.35
C LEU A 280 9.06 -11.69 -12.17
N LEU A 281 7.96 -12.19 -11.60
CA LEU A 281 6.98 -12.98 -12.34
C LEU A 281 6.54 -12.20 -13.58
N PRO A 282 6.39 -12.89 -14.71
CA PRO A 282 6.06 -12.21 -15.95
C PRO A 282 4.58 -11.81 -15.92
N PHE A 283 4.23 -10.73 -16.63
CA PHE A 283 2.90 -10.12 -16.53
C PHE A 283 1.76 -11.05 -16.99
N GLU A 284 2.04 -12.00 -17.88
CA GLU A 284 1.09 -13.05 -18.28
C GLU A 284 0.69 -13.98 -17.13
N SER A 285 1.37 -13.94 -15.98
CA SER A 285 0.95 -14.66 -14.77
C SER A 285 -0.34 -14.08 -14.17
N PHE A 286 -0.74 -12.87 -14.57
CA PHE A 286 -1.88 -12.14 -14.02
C PHE A 286 -2.92 -11.84 -15.10
N PRO A 287 -4.24 -11.97 -14.81
CA PRO A 287 -5.29 -11.81 -15.81
C PRO A 287 -5.26 -10.46 -16.54
N PHE A 288 -5.07 -9.37 -15.80
CA PHE A 288 -5.02 -8.04 -16.42
C PHE A 288 -3.77 -7.85 -17.29
N GLY A 289 -2.63 -8.46 -16.89
CA GLY A 289 -1.43 -8.49 -17.71
C GLY A 289 -1.65 -9.25 -19.03
N GLN A 290 -2.31 -10.41 -19.00
CA GLN A 290 -2.70 -11.14 -20.22
C GLN A 290 -3.59 -10.31 -21.15
N GLN A 291 -4.55 -9.58 -20.58
CA GLN A 291 -5.45 -8.71 -21.35
C GLN A 291 -4.70 -7.55 -22.00
N LEU A 292 -3.80 -6.88 -21.28
CA LEU A 292 -2.95 -5.82 -21.82
C LEU A 292 -2.05 -6.35 -22.94
N LEU A 293 -1.38 -7.49 -22.73
CA LEU A 293 -0.53 -8.12 -23.75
C LEU A 293 -1.33 -8.48 -25.01
N LYS A 294 -2.58 -8.94 -24.87
CA LYS A 294 -3.45 -9.23 -26.01
C LYS A 294 -3.81 -7.96 -26.81
N VAL A 295 -3.98 -6.81 -26.16
CA VAL A 295 -4.38 -5.55 -26.80
C VAL A 295 -3.19 -4.82 -27.43
N PHE A 296 -2.05 -4.81 -26.75
CA PHE A 296 -0.88 -3.98 -27.07
C PHE A 296 0.33 -4.77 -27.58
N GLY A 297 0.36 -6.10 -27.44
CA GLY A 297 1.51 -6.96 -27.76
C GLY A 297 2.63 -6.94 -26.72
N GLN A 298 2.74 -5.85 -25.95
CA GLN A 298 3.64 -5.66 -24.81
C GLN A 298 2.94 -4.78 -23.76
N ILE A 299 3.43 -4.73 -22.51
CA ILE A 299 2.90 -3.77 -21.53
C ILE A 299 3.45 -2.37 -21.86
N PRO A 300 2.57 -1.36 -22.11
CA PRO A 300 3.00 0.03 -22.33
C PRO A 300 3.90 0.57 -21.21
N LEU A 301 4.94 1.35 -21.56
CA LEU A 301 5.88 1.94 -20.59
C LEU A 301 5.18 2.94 -19.67
N GLU A 302 4.15 3.61 -20.18
CA GLU A 302 3.29 4.54 -19.46
C GLU A 302 2.68 3.86 -18.23
N ILE A 303 2.19 2.61 -18.40
CA ILE A 303 1.63 1.79 -17.32
C ILE A 303 2.71 1.44 -16.30
N LEU A 304 3.88 0.98 -16.76
CA LEU A 304 4.98 0.54 -15.88
C LEU A 304 5.52 1.66 -14.99
N HIS A 305 5.49 2.90 -15.49
CA HIS A 305 6.02 4.08 -14.80
C HIS A 305 4.96 4.95 -14.13
N ASN A 306 3.69 4.50 -14.11
CA ASN A 306 2.56 5.30 -13.63
C ASN A 306 2.57 6.73 -14.22
N GLN A 307 2.75 6.82 -15.54
CA GLN A 307 2.93 8.10 -16.21
C GLN A 307 1.70 8.99 -16.06
N LYS A 308 1.92 10.31 -16.00
CA LYS A 308 0.84 11.30 -16.08
C LYS A 308 0.42 11.49 -17.53
N LEU A 309 -0.89 11.42 -17.77
CA LEU A 309 -1.50 11.67 -19.07
C LEU A 309 -2.43 12.88 -18.99
N SER A 310 -2.61 13.55 -20.12
CA SER A 310 -3.62 14.60 -20.27
C SER A 310 -4.99 13.95 -20.47
N TYR A 311 -5.86 14.03 -19.47
CA TYR A 311 -7.23 13.53 -19.53
C TYR A 311 -8.19 14.62 -19.06
N GLN A 312 -9.19 14.94 -19.91
CA GLN A 312 -10.18 16.00 -19.64
C GLN A 312 -9.56 17.34 -19.22
N GLY A 313 -8.44 17.72 -19.86
CA GLY A 313 -7.74 18.99 -19.60
C GLY A 313 -6.91 19.01 -18.31
N LYS A 314 -6.72 17.87 -17.64
CA LYS A 314 -5.88 17.73 -16.44
C LYS A 314 -4.77 16.71 -16.64
N GLN A 315 -3.64 16.92 -15.98
CA GLN A 315 -2.58 15.92 -15.89
C GLN A 315 -2.88 14.97 -14.73
N ILE A 316 -3.13 13.70 -15.03
CA ILE A 316 -3.49 12.67 -14.05
C ILE A 316 -2.62 11.44 -14.22
N SER A 317 -2.13 10.85 -13.12
CA SER A 317 -1.36 9.60 -13.18
C SER A 317 -2.24 8.43 -13.61
N LEU A 318 -1.68 7.42 -14.26
CA LEU A 318 -2.47 6.23 -14.65
C LEU A 318 -3.09 5.49 -13.46
N PHE A 319 -2.43 5.49 -12.30
CA PHE A 319 -2.99 4.92 -11.07
C PHE A 319 -4.22 5.71 -10.62
N ASP A 320 -4.12 7.04 -10.54
CA ASP A 320 -5.27 7.88 -10.15
C ASP A 320 -6.40 7.82 -11.19
N LEU A 321 -6.04 7.72 -12.48
CA LEU A 321 -7.00 7.64 -13.58
C LEU A 321 -7.80 6.33 -13.58
N THR A 322 -7.17 5.24 -13.12
CA THR A 322 -7.78 3.90 -13.09
C THR A 322 -8.17 3.45 -11.67
N GLU A 323 -8.03 4.32 -10.67
CA GLU A 323 -8.46 4.04 -9.29
C GLU A 323 -9.95 3.73 -9.27
N GLU A 324 -10.31 2.67 -8.54
CA GLU A 324 -11.69 2.17 -8.39
C GLU A 324 -12.40 1.79 -9.71
N MET A 325 -11.69 1.76 -10.84
CA MET A 325 -12.24 1.41 -12.14
C MET A 325 -12.24 -0.10 -12.37
N ASN A 326 -13.34 -0.64 -12.91
CA ASN A 326 -13.40 -2.05 -13.30
C ASN A 326 -12.32 -2.41 -14.33
N THR A 327 -11.79 -3.63 -14.22
CA THR A 327 -10.70 -4.10 -15.09
C THR A 327 -11.03 -3.98 -16.58
N SER A 328 -12.27 -4.29 -16.97
CA SER A 328 -12.77 -4.11 -18.35
C SER A 328 -12.73 -2.66 -18.81
N ASP A 329 -13.17 -1.74 -17.94
CA ASP A 329 -13.33 -0.33 -18.27
C ASP A 329 -11.97 0.36 -18.32
N ALA A 330 -11.06 -0.02 -17.42
CA ALA A 330 -9.67 0.42 -17.45
C ALA A 330 -8.96 -0.06 -18.72
N LEU A 331 -9.20 -1.29 -19.17
CA LEU A 331 -8.63 -1.79 -20.42
C LEU A 331 -9.09 -0.97 -21.63
N LEU A 332 -10.39 -0.66 -21.72
CA LEU A 332 -10.95 0.16 -22.80
C LEU A 332 -10.37 1.59 -22.77
N LEU A 333 -10.34 2.21 -21.59
CA LEU A 333 -9.78 3.55 -21.43
C LEU A 333 -8.29 3.60 -21.83
N LEU A 334 -7.51 2.63 -21.38
CA LEU A 334 -6.08 2.55 -21.73
C LEU A 334 -5.89 2.32 -23.22
N GLN A 335 -6.74 1.51 -23.85
CA GLN A 335 -6.72 1.31 -25.29
C GLN A 335 -6.98 2.62 -26.04
N ASP A 336 -7.94 3.41 -25.61
CA ASP A 336 -8.26 4.70 -26.25
C ASP A 336 -7.15 5.75 -26.07
N LEU A 337 -6.38 5.67 -24.98
CA LEU A 337 -5.34 6.67 -24.66
C LEU A 337 -3.94 6.32 -25.15
N LEU A 338 -3.63 5.02 -25.29
CA LEU A 338 -2.25 4.54 -25.52
C LEU A 338 -2.08 3.80 -26.84
N LYS A 339 -3.14 3.60 -27.61
CA LYS A 339 -3.10 2.95 -28.93
C LYS A 339 -3.47 3.93 -30.02
#